data_AF-A0A7C3CR88-F1
#
_entry.id   AF-A0A7C3CR88-F1
#
_cell.length_a   1.000
_cell.length_b   1.000
_cell.length_c   1.000
_cell.angle_alpha   90.00
_cell.angle_beta   90.00
_cell.angle_gamma   90.00
#
_symmetry.space_group_name_H-M   'P 1'
#
loop_
_entity.id
_entity.type
_entity.pdbx_description
1 polymer ?
#
loop_
_entity_poly.entity_id
_entity_poly.type
_entity_poly.pdbx_seq_one_letter_code
_entity_poly.pdbx_strand_id
1 'polypeptide(L)'
;MNQSPALPGPVVDTDWLAAHLDEVQVLDVRMEPRSYAGPLCPEDEPLFAPEPLRGLTGHVPGAVAVPWKRLSEKRVEYGVEVAGMRPQPESFQALMQECGVDADRPVVIAGRCANIKELAACTRLFWLLRYFGHDAVALLDGGVAQWAKAGLPLEHEVVQPARGNFEVKTTRTELVADLDQVRQVVTGGGTGSCSMLARWMSILV
;
A
#
# COMPACT_ATOMS: atom_id res chain seq x y z
N MET A 1 -5.76 -13.88 -25.86
CA MET A 1 -4.70 -13.55 -24.89
C MET A 1 -4.81 -12.05 -24.65
N ASN A 2 -5.53 -11.63 -23.62
CA ASN A 2 -5.65 -10.20 -23.31
C ASN A 2 -4.34 -9.77 -22.64
N GLN A 3 -3.62 -8.84 -23.25
CA GLN A 3 -2.45 -8.23 -22.61
C GLN A 3 -2.95 -7.33 -21.50
N SER A 4 -2.38 -7.42 -20.30
CA SER A 4 -2.72 -6.50 -19.22
C SER A 4 -2.38 -5.06 -19.62
N PRO A 5 -3.21 -4.08 -19.25
CA PRO A 5 -3.02 -2.70 -19.66
C PRO A 5 -1.77 -2.13 -19.00
N ALA A 6 -1.06 -1.29 -19.73
CA ALA A 6 -0.01 -0.48 -19.14
C ALA A 6 -0.66 0.57 -18.22
N LEU A 7 -0.17 0.66 -16.98
CA LEU A 7 -0.57 1.73 -16.06
C LEU A 7 -0.12 3.09 -16.62
N PRO A 8 -0.97 4.14 -16.57
CA PRO A 8 -0.63 5.46 -17.11
C PRO A 8 0.44 6.19 -16.28
N GLY A 9 0.71 5.73 -15.05
CA GLY A 9 1.71 6.29 -14.16
C GLY A 9 1.67 5.62 -12.77
N PRO A 10 2.46 6.14 -11.81
CA PRO A 10 2.47 5.65 -10.42
C PRO A 10 1.20 6.04 -9.64
N VAL A 11 0.37 6.91 -10.20
CA VAL A 11 -0.93 7.33 -9.66
C VAL A 11 -1.95 7.25 -10.79
N VAL A 12 -3.13 6.71 -10.49
CA VAL A 12 -4.27 6.59 -11.41
C VAL A 12 -5.47 7.31 -10.82
N ASP A 13 -6.28 7.96 -11.65
CA ASP A 13 -7.53 8.57 -11.22
C ASP A 13 -8.68 7.54 -11.13
N THR A 14 -9.80 7.99 -10.57
CA THR A 14 -11.00 7.17 -10.35
C THR A 14 -11.68 6.74 -11.65
N ASP A 15 -11.66 7.57 -12.68
CA ASP A 15 -12.33 7.30 -13.96
C ASP A 15 -11.58 6.23 -14.73
N TRP A 16 -10.24 6.31 -14.74
CA TRP A 16 -9.37 5.30 -15.31
C TRP A 16 -9.55 3.96 -14.60
N LEU A 17 -9.52 3.94 -13.27
CA LEU A 17 -9.68 2.70 -12.52
C LEU A 17 -11.06 2.07 -12.78
N ALA A 18 -12.13 2.86 -12.79
CA ALA A 18 -13.48 2.39 -13.10
C ALA A 18 -13.59 1.74 -14.48
N ALA A 19 -12.87 2.26 -15.48
CA ALA A 19 -12.84 1.70 -16.83
C ALA A 19 -12.02 0.42 -16.98
N HIS A 20 -11.12 0.10 -16.02
CA HIS A 20 -10.16 -1.00 -16.13
C HIS A 20 -10.22 -1.99 -14.95
N LEU A 21 -11.32 -2.03 -14.18
CA LEU A 21 -11.46 -2.91 -13.00
C LEU A 21 -11.19 -4.39 -13.31
N ASP A 22 -11.62 -4.87 -14.48
CA ASP A 22 -11.43 -6.27 -14.89
C ASP A 22 -9.99 -6.57 -15.34
N GLU A 23 -9.20 -5.54 -15.61
CA GLU A 23 -7.87 -5.66 -16.19
C GLU A 23 -6.76 -5.58 -15.13
N VAL A 24 -7.05 -4.95 -14.00
CA VAL A 24 -6.11 -4.73 -12.88
C VAL A 24 -6.48 -5.55 -11.65
N GLN A 25 -5.56 -5.60 -10.69
CA GLN A 25 -5.79 -6.17 -9.37
C GLN A 25 -5.86 -5.03 -8.37
N VAL A 26 -6.97 -4.88 -7.65
CA VAL A 26 -7.12 -3.81 -6.66
C VAL A 26 -6.80 -4.35 -5.27
N LEU A 27 -5.84 -3.72 -4.60
CA LEU A 27 -5.48 -4.03 -3.22
C LEU A 27 -5.90 -2.88 -2.31
N ASP A 28 -6.67 -3.18 -1.26
CA ASP A 28 -7.11 -2.20 -0.27
C ASP A 28 -6.32 -2.37 1.03
N VAL A 29 -5.50 -1.38 1.39
CA VAL A 29 -4.73 -1.41 2.64
C VAL A 29 -5.20 -0.30 3.59
N ARG A 30 -5.59 -0.72 4.80
CA ARG A 30 -6.08 0.18 5.86
C ARG A 30 -5.44 -0.13 7.20
N MET A 31 -5.16 0.90 7.99
CA MET A 31 -4.77 0.74 9.39
C MET A 31 -5.97 0.41 10.28
N GLU A 32 -7.17 0.84 9.87
CA GLU A 32 -8.46 0.47 10.47
C GLU A 32 -9.26 -0.50 9.57
N PRO A 33 -9.11 -1.83 9.72
CA PRO A 33 -9.73 -2.82 8.85
C PRO A 33 -11.27 -2.83 8.89
N ARG A 34 -11.88 -2.34 9.97
CA ARG A 34 -13.35 -2.28 10.11
C ARG A 34 -14.03 -1.43 9.04
N SER A 35 -13.32 -0.47 8.44
CA SER A 35 -13.89 0.37 7.39
C SER A 35 -13.96 -0.32 6.03
N TYR A 36 -13.23 -1.43 5.83
CA TYR A 36 -13.16 -2.15 4.55
C TYR A 36 -14.47 -2.89 4.22
N ALA A 37 -15.01 -3.62 5.19
CA ALA A 37 -16.22 -4.43 5.04
C ALA A 37 -17.14 -4.23 6.25
N GLY A 38 -18.44 -4.40 6.04
CA GLY A 38 -19.47 -4.23 7.06
C GLY A 38 -20.29 -2.94 6.92
N PRO A 39 -21.37 -2.83 7.71
CA PRO A 39 -22.31 -1.72 7.62
C PRO A 39 -21.65 -0.39 7.99
N LEU A 40 -22.21 0.71 7.47
CA LEU A 40 -21.91 2.07 7.95
C LEU A 40 -22.16 2.11 9.46
N CYS A 41 -21.11 2.21 10.28
CA CYS A 41 -21.23 2.38 11.73
C CYS A 41 -20.90 3.84 12.08
N PRO A 42 -21.92 4.70 12.34
CA PRO A 42 -21.71 6.11 12.68
C PRO A 42 -20.92 6.33 13.97
N GLU A 43 -21.00 5.39 14.91
CA GLU A 43 -20.44 5.51 16.27
C GLU A 43 -18.93 5.26 16.42
N ASP A 44 -18.25 4.69 15.41
CA ASP A 44 -16.84 4.25 15.54
C ASP A 44 -15.81 5.36 15.20
N GLU A 45 -16.21 6.63 15.09
CA GLU A 45 -15.37 7.68 14.47
C GLU A 45 -14.87 8.84 15.33
N PRO A 46 -13.69 9.40 14.99
CA PRO A 46 -13.27 10.71 15.47
C PRO A 46 -14.14 11.81 14.86
N LEU A 47 -14.80 12.59 15.73
CA LEU A 47 -15.70 13.73 15.44
C LEU A 47 -15.20 14.75 14.39
N PHE A 48 -13.93 14.72 13.99
CA PHE A 48 -13.27 15.71 13.14
C PHE A 48 -13.07 15.28 11.67
N ALA A 49 -13.53 14.11 11.24
CA ALA A 49 -13.52 13.77 9.81
C ALA A 49 -14.50 14.68 9.03
N PRO A 50 -14.08 15.31 7.92
CA PRO A 50 -14.97 16.13 7.11
C PRO A 50 -15.99 15.25 6.38
N GLU A 51 -17.26 15.68 6.39
CA GLU A 51 -18.30 15.13 5.50
C GLU A 51 -17.87 15.28 4.03
N PRO A 52 -18.13 14.30 3.14
CA PRO A 52 -18.93 13.09 3.32
C PRO A 52 -18.09 11.86 3.73
N LEU A 53 -16.84 12.04 4.13
CA LEU A 53 -15.94 10.93 4.45
C LEU A 53 -16.25 10.31 5.82
N ARG A 54 -17.05 11.00 6.63
CA ARG A 54 -17.51 10.55 7.93
C ARG A 54 -18.35 9.28 7.77
N GLY A 55 -17.97 8.23 8.46
CA GLY A 55 -18.63 6.92 8.41
C GLY A 55 -18.45 6.17 7.09
N LEU A 56 -17.60 6.62 6.16
CA LEU A 56 -17.39 5.94 4.87
C LEU A 56 -16.83 4.53 5.08
N THR A 57 -17.68 3.53 4.81
CA THR A 57 -17.31 2.11 4.74
C THR A 57 -17.45 1.58 3.32
N GLY A 58 -16.88 0.40 3.09
CA GLY A 58 -16.84 -0.22 1.77
C GLY A 58 -15.55 0.09 1.03
N HIS A 59 -15.32 -0.61 -0.06
CA HIS A 59 -14.10 -0.60 -0.87
C HIS A 59 -14.46 -0.56 -2.37
N VAL A 60 -13.46 -0.29 -3.19
CA VAL A 60 -13.57 -0.38 -4.64
C VAL A 60 -13.99 -1.82 -5.01
N PRO A 61 -14.92 -2.03 -5.96
CA PRO A 61 -15.38 -3.37 -6.34
C PRO A 61 -14.23 -4.32 -6.64
N GLY A 62 -14.27 -5.53 -6.06
CA GLY A 62 -13.24 -6.55 -6.20
C GLY A 62 -11.92 -6.27 -5.48
N ALA A 63 -11.79 -5.16 -4.74
CA ALA A 63 -10.56 -4.85 -4.03
C ALA A 63 -10.34 -5.82 -2.86
N VAL A 64 -9.13 -6.37 -2.77
CA VAL A 64 -8.76 -7.33 -1.71
C VAL A 64 -8.10 -6.61 -0.55
N ALA A 65 -8.59 -6.84 0.68
CA ALA A 65 -7.95 -6.32 1.88
C ALA A 65 -6.55 -6.89 2.10
N VAL A 66 -5.56 -6.01 2.22
CA VAL A 66 -4.19 -6.32 2.64
C VAL A 66 -4.02 -6.01 4.13
N PRO A 67 -3.69 -6.99 4.98
CA PRO A 67 -3.46 -6.75 6.40
C PRO A 67 -2.24 -5.85 6.64
N TRP A 68 -2.49 -4.57 6.97
CA TRP A 68 -1.45 -3.56 7.26
C TRP A 68 -0.32 -4.06 8.17
N LYS A 69 -0.69 -4.76 9.25
CA LYS A 69 0.26 -5.27 10.26
C LYS A 69 1.27 -6.28 9.69
N ARG A 70 1.02 -6.86 8.53
CA ARG A 70 1.91 -7.82 7.85
C ARG A 70 2.84 -7.16 6.82
N LEU A 71 2.72 -5.84 6.63
CA LEU A 71 3.64 -5.03 5.80
C LEU A 71 4.87 -4.52 6.55
N SER A 72 5.01 -4.94 7.81
CA SER A 72 6.18 -4.67 8.63
C SER A 72 6.37 -5.79 9.63
N GLU A 73 7.61 -5.98 10.05
CA GLU A 73 8.00 -6.92 11.08
C GLU A 73 8.76 -6.19 12.19
N LYS A 74 8.96 -6.89 13.30
CA LYS A 74 9.92 -6.50 14.33
C LYS A 74 11.19 -7.33 14.13
N ARG A 75 12.36 -6.69 14.24
CA ARG A 75 13.65 -7.37 14.12
C ARG A 75 14.64 -6.81 15.12
N VAL A 76 15.48 -7.68 15.67
CA VAL A 76 16.61 -7.24 16.49
C VAL A 76 17.76 -6.87 15.58
N GLU A 77 18.14 -5.60 15.56
CA GLU A 77 19.28 -5.05 14.83
C GLU A 77 20.24 -4.41 15.83
N TYR A 78 21.52 -4.74 15.77
CA TYR A 78 22.55 -4.24 16.69
C TYR A 78 22.20 -4.40 18.18
N GLY A 79 21.46 -5.46 18.54
CA GLY A 79 21.04 -5.75 19.91
C GLY A 79 19.81 -4.96 20.40
N VAL A 80 19.13 -4.22 19.52
CA VAL A 80 17.90 -3.46 19.83
C VAL A 80 16.74 -3.98 18.98
N GLU A 81 15.56 -4.16 19.59
CA GLU A 81 14.34 -4.45 18.83
C GLU A 81 13.89 -3.20 18.07
N VAL A 82 13.88 -3.29 16.74
CA VAL A 82 13.41 -2.26 15.82
C VAL A 82 12.06 -2.70 15.26
N ALA A 83 11.07 -1.82 15.37
CA ALA A 83 9.75 -2.01 14.77
C ALA A 83 9.65 -1.28 13.43
N GLY A 84 8.76 -1.75 12.56
CA GLY A 84 8.54 -1.14 11.24
C GLY A 84 9.43 -1.70 10.14
N MET A 85 10.30 -2.66 10.48
CA MET A 85 11.23 -3.31 9.56
C MET A 85 10.49 -3.95 8.39
N ARG A 86 11.09 -3.92 7.21
CA ARG A 86 10.50 -4.59 6.04
C ARG A 86 10.35 -6.09 6.28
N PRO A 87 9.27 -6.71 5.77
CA PRO A 87 9.10 -8.14 5.86
C PRO A 87 10.20 -8.88 5.11
N GLN A 88 10.43 -10.13 5.49
CA GLN A 88 11.29 -11.02 4.71
C GLN A 88 10.67 -11.31 3.33
N PRO A 89 11.49 -11.58 2.29
CA PRO A 89 11.00 -11.87 0.95
C PRO A 89 9.93 -12.97 0.94
N GLU A 90 10.14 -14.06 1.67
CA GLU A 90 9.24 -15.22 1.71
C GLU A 90 7.91 -14.87 2.40
N SER A 91 7.97 -14.08 3.49
CA SER A 91 6.79 -13.59 4.20
C SER A 91 5.94 -12.68 3.30
N PHE A 92 6.58 -11.76 2.59
CA PHE A 92 5.89 -10.84 1.69
C PHE A 92 5.30 -11.58 0.49
N GLN A 93 6.05 -12.52 -0.10
CA GLN A 93 5.57 -13.35 -1.19
C GLN A 93 4.32 -14.12 -0.78
N ALA A 94 4.36 -14.81 0.35
CA ALA A 94 3.21 -15.57 0.86
C ALA A 94 2.00 -14.66 1.10
N LEU A 95 2.21 -13.46 1.66
CA LEU A 95 1.15 -12.48 1.85
C LEU A 95 0.51 -12.03 0.53
N MET A 96 1.31 -11.68 -0.47
CA MET A 96 0.77 -11.25 -1.78
C MET A 96 0.03 -12.38 -2.49
N GLN A 97 0.54 -13.62 -2.40
CA GLN A 97 -0.18 -14.80 -2.92
C GLN A 97 -1.50 -15.04 -2.19
N GLU A 98 -1.55 -14.88 -0.86
CA GLU A 98 -2.79 -14.98 -0.08
C GLU A 98 -3.80 -13.88 -0.44
N CYS A 99 -3.31 -12.69 -0.79
CA CYS A 99 -4.13 -11.59 -1.31
C CYS A 99 -4.49 -11.75 -2.80
N GLY A 100 -4.17 -12.88 -3.43
CA GLY A 100 -4.55 -13.17 -4.81
C GLY A 100 -3.75 -12.42 -5.86
N VAL A 101 -2.59 -11.86 -5.52
CA VAL A 101 -1.78 -11.09 -6.47
C VAL A 101 -1.11 -12.03 -7.47
N ASP A 102 -1.33 -11.74 -8.75
CA ASP A 102 -0.66 -12.34 -9.88
C ASP A 102 0.50 -11.47 -10.38
N ALA A 103 1.62 -12.12 -10.71
CA ALA A 103 2.88 -11.46 -11.07
C ALA A 103 2.84 -10.71 -12.41
N ASP A 104 1.94 -11.11 -13.32
CA ASP A 104 1.83 -10.59 -14.68
C ASP A 104 0.73 -9.53 -14.84
N ARG A 105 0.01 -9.22 -13.76
CA ARG A 105 -1.09 -8.25 -13.78
C ARG A 105 -0.72 -6.99 -12.98
N PRO A 106 -1.10 -5.80 -13.46
CA PRO A 106 -0.88 -4.56 -12.74
C PRO A 106 -1.69 -4.51 -11.43
N VAL A 107 -1.12 -3.86 -10.43
CA VAL A 107 -1.74 -3.66 -9.12
C VAL A 107 -2.09 -2.18 -8.94
N VAL A 108 -3.34 -1.91 -8.54
CA VAL A 108 -3.76 -0.59 -8.08
C VAL A 108 -4.02 -0.68 -6.59
N ILE A 109 -3.29 0.11 -5.82
CA ILE A 109 -3.46 0.18 -4.36
C ILE A 109 -4.45 1.29 -4.06
N ALA A 110 -5.53 0.91 -3.40
CA ALA A 110 -6.45 1.80 -2.75
C ALA A 110 -6.29 1.70 -1.22
N GLY A 111 -6.81 2.70 -0.55
CA GLY A 111 -7.04 2.68 0.88
C GLY A 111 -8.08 3.75 1.19
N ARG A 112 -8.48 3.87 2.45
CA ARG A 112 -9.48 4.88 2.80
C ARG A 112 -8.99 6.31 2.51
N CYS A 113 -7.68 6.54 2.65
CA CYS A 113 -7.00 7.82 2.40
C CYS A 113 -7.65 9.03 3.11
N ALA A 114 -8.36 8.80 4.21
CA ALA A 114 -9.01 9.86 4.99
C ALA A 114 -8.02 10.67 5.87
N ASN A 115 -6.81 10.14 6.09
CA ASN A 115 -5.77 10.81 6.86
C ASN A 115 -4.37 10.37 6.38
N ILE A 116 -3.33 11.06 6.88
CA ILE A 116 -1.94 10.81 6.47
C ILE A 116 -1.42 9.41 6.83
N LYS A 117 -1.99 8.78 7.87
CA LYS A 117 -1.56 7.44 8.30
C LYS A 117 -2.07 6.36 7.34
N GLU A 118 -3.31 6.48 6.88
CA GLU A 118 -3.87 5.64 5.82
C GLU A 118 -3.08 5.77 4.51
N LEU A 119 -2.67 6.99 4.14
CA LEU A 119 -1.81 7.20 2.98
C LEU A 119 -0.41 6.59 3.17
N ALA A 120 0.15 6.67 4.38
CA ALA A 120 1.41 5.99 4.70
C ALA A 120 1.29 4.47 4.53
N ALA A 121 0.11 3.90 4.78
CA ALA A 121 -0.13 2.49 4.57
C ALA A 121 -0.10 2.08 3.10
N CYS A 122 -0.78 2.87 2.26
CA CYS A 122 -0.80 2.68 0.81
C CYS A 122 0.61 2.80 0.21
N THR A 123 1.33 3.86 0.58
CA THR A 123 2.68 4.12 0.06
C THR A 123 3.70 3.09 0.53
N ARG A 124 3.54 2.50 1.73
CA ARG A 124 4.37 1.39 2.19
C ARG A 124 4.17 0.13 1.34
N LEU A 125 2.93 -0.23 1.02
CA LEU A 125 2.65 -1.37 0.11
C LEU A 125 3.21 -1.12 -1.29
N PHE A 126 2.99 0.09 -1.82
CA PHE A 126 3.55 0.52 -3.11
C PHE A 126 5.06 0.36 -3.16
N TRP A 127 5.75 0.86 -2.13
CA TRP A 127 7.19 0.76 -2.02
C TRP A 127 7.66 -0.71 -1.91
N LEU A 128 6.97 -1.54 -1.12
CA LEU A 128 7.32 -2.96 -0.96
C LEU A 128 7.18 -3.74 -2.26
N LEU A 129 6.10 -3.55 -3.03
CA LEU A 129 5.93 -4.19 -4.33
C LEU A 129 7.09 -3.86 -5.26
N ARG A 130 7.48 -2.58 -5.33
CA ARG A 130 8.64 -2.14 -6.13
C ARG A 130 9.95 -2.67 -5.58
N TYR A 131 10.14 -2.67 -4.27
CA TYR A 131 11.33 -3.21 -3.61
C TYR A 131 11.55 -4.68 -3.97
N PHE A 132 10.46 -5.45 -4.07
CA PHE A 132 10.46 -6.85 -4.44
C PHE A 132 10.39 -7.14 -5.96
N GLY A 133 10.48 -6.10 -6.79
CA GLY A 133 10.60 -6.23 -8.25
C GLY A 133 9.28 -6.21 -9.03
N HIS A 134 8.17 -5.82 -8.42
CA HIS A 134 6.89 -5.62 -9.09
C HIS A 134 6.69 -4.13 -9.42
N ASP A 135 6.99 -3.74 -10.66
CA ASP A 135 6.96 -2.34 -11.11
C ASP A 135 5.58 -1.86 -11.57
N ALA A 136 4.72 -2.78 -11.99
CA ALA A 136 3.39 -2.49 -12.51
C ALA A 136 2.42 -2.19 -11.35
N VAL A 137 2.74 -1.16 -10.56
CA VAL A 137 1.95 -0.74 -9.40
C VAL A 137 1.64 0.76 -9.47
N ALA A 138 0.40 1.12 -9.12
CA ALA A 138 -0.05 2.50 -8.98
C ALA A 138 -0.87 2.69 -7.69
N LEU A 139 -0.98 3.94 -7.25
CA LEU A 139 -1.90 4.37 -6.20
C LEU A 139 -3.17 4.97 -6.81
N LEU A 140 -4.33 4.71 -6.24
CA LEU A 140 -5.56 5.42 -6.57
C LEU A 140 -5.52 6.85 -6.00
N ASP A 141 -5.64 7.86 -6.87
CA ASP A 141 -5.66 9.27 -6.47
C ASP A 141 -6.86 9.57 -5.57
N GLY A 142 -6.58 10.09 -4.38
CA GLY A 142 -7.59 10.34 -3.35
C GLY A 142 -8.22 9.09 -2.72
N GLY A 143 -7.82 7.87 -3.13
CA GLY A 143 -8.28 6.60 -2.58
C GLY A 143 -9.80 6.38 -2.63
N VAL A 144 -10.30 5.55 -1.72
CA VAL A 144 -11.74 5.20 -1.64
C VAL A 144 -12.60 6.41 -1.30
N ALA A 145 -12.05 7.38 -0.57
CA ALA A 145 -12.68 8.66 -0.29
C ALA A 145 -13.07 9.43 -1.57
N GLN A 146 -12.14 9.55 -2.53
CA GLN A 146 -12.41 10.21 -3.80
C GLN A 146 -13.30 9.37 -4.72
N TRP A 147 -13.12 8.04 -4.72
CA TRP A 147 -13.99 7.11 -5.44
C TRP A 147 -15.47 7.27 -5.03
N ALA A 148 -15.74 7.30 -3.73
CA ALA A 148 -17.08 7.51 -3.20
C ALA A 148 -17.63 8.90 -3.56
N LYS A 149 -16.79 9.95 -3.47
CA LYS A 149 -17.15 11.32 -3.86
C LYS A 149 -17.49 11.45 -5.35
N ALA A 150 -16.87 10.63 -6.21
CA ALA A 150 -17.19 10.54 -7.63
C ALA A 150 -18.51 9.80 -7.91
N GLY A 151 -19.20 9.27 -6.88
CA GLY A 151 -20.47 8.55 -7.03
C GLY A 151 -20.31 7.14 -7.61
N LEU A 152 -19.10 6.58 -7.58
CA LEU A 152 -18.80 5.24 -8.07
C LEU A 152 -19.24 4.17 -7.04
N PRO A 153 -19.61 2.96 -7.51
CA PRO A 153 -20.14 1.90 -6.65
C PRO A 153 -19.11 1.42 -5.63
N LEU A 154 -19.57 1.10 -4.42
CA LEU A 154 -18.76 0.48 -3.36
C LEU A 154 -19.28 -0.91 -3.05
N GLU A 155 -18.36 -1.82 -2.75
CA GLU A 155 -18.67 -3.12 -2.17
C GLU A 155 -18.43 -3.11 -0.67
N HIS A 156 -19.20 -3.92 0.07
CA HIS A 156 -19.13 -3.98 1.53
C HIS A 156 -18.86 -5.41 2.06
N GLU A 157 -18.73 -6.37 1.15
CA GLU A 157 -18.48 -7.78 1.46
C GLU A 157 -16.98 -8.08 1.48
N VAL A 158 -16.57 -9.09 2.24
CA VAL A 158 -15.15 -9.47 2.23
C VAL A 158 -14.84 -10.25 0.96
N VAL A 159 -14.03 -9.66 0.06
CA VAL A 159 -13.45 -10.37 -1.07
C VAL A 159 -12.46 -11.43 -0.59
N GLN A 160 -12.70 -12.69 -0.98
CA GLN A 160 -11.80 -13.83 -0.74
C GLN A 160 -11.21 -14.31 -2.07
N PRO A 161 -10.01 -13.85 -2.46
CA PRO A 161 -9.43 -14.25 -3.72
C PRO A 161 -8.91 -15.69 -3.68
N ALA A 162 -8.79 -16.32 -4.85
CA ALA A 162 -7.97 -17.50 -5.00
C ALA A 162 -6.49 -17.14 -4.75
N ARG A 163 -5.68 -18.12 -4.36
CA ARG A 163 -4.24 -17.90 -4.16
C ARG A 163 -3.60 -17.48 -5.49
N GLY A 164 -2.95 -16.32 -5.49
CA GLY A 164 -2.23 -15.77 -6.64
C GLY A 164 -0.86 -16.41 -6.85
N ASN A 165 -0.20 -16.03 -7.94
CA ASN A 165 1.12 -16.55 -8.32
C ASN A 165 2.29 -15.58 -8.08
N PHE A 166 2.10 -14.53 -7.27
CA PHE A 166 3.14 -13.54 -6.98
C PHE A 166 4.48 -14.19 -6.60
N GLU A 167 5.56 -13.69 -7.21
CA GLU A 167 6.93 -14.10 -6.96
C GLU A 167 7.80 -12.87 -6.73
N VAL A 168 8.64 -12.93 -5.69
CA VAL A 168 9.66 -11.91 -5.45
C VAL A 168 10.76 -12.06 -6.50
N LYS A 169 10.82 -11.11 -7.44
CA LYS A 169 11.78 -11.15 -8.56
C LYS A 169 13.18 -10.71 -8.13
N THR A 170 13.27 -9.79 -7.18
CA THR A 170 14.53 -9.21 -6.71
C THR A 170 14.34 -8.53 -5.35
N THR A 171 15.43 -8.12 -4.72
CA THR A 171 15.43 -7.23 -3.55
C THR A 171 16.28 -6.00 -3.87
N ARG A 172 15.61 -4.88 -4.18
CA ARG A 172 16.26 -3.64 -4.62
C ARG A 172 16.90 -2.89 -3.47
N THR A 173 18.08 -3.33 -3.04
CA THR A 173 18.81 -2.75 -1.91
C THR A 173 19.16 -1.28 -2.11
N GLU A 174 19.22 -0.78 -3.35
CA GLU A 174 19.37 0.64 -3.67
C GLU A 174 18.21 1.53 -3.22
N LEU A 175 17.04 0.94 -2.94
CA LEU A 175 15.88 1.65 -2.38
C LEU A 175 15.91 1.74 -0.84
N VAL A 176 16.94 1.19 -0.20
CA VAL A 176 17.10 1.14 1.25
C VAL A 176 18.42 1.78 1.64
N ALA A 177 18.40 2.61 2.68
CA ALA A 177 19.61 3.11 3.32
C ALA A 177 19.84 2.36 4.63
N ASP A 178 21.00 1.73 4.80
CA ASP A 178 21.39 1.07 6.05
C ASP A 178 22.02 2.05 7.06
N LEU A 179 22.23 1.57 8.30
CA LEU A 179 22.73 2.39 9.39
C LEU A 179 24.14 2.93 9.11
N ASP A 180 25.01 2.15 8.46
CA ASP A 180 26.38 2.55 8.21
C ASP A 180 26.45 3.59 7.08
N GLN A 181 25.62 3.45 6.04
CA GLN A 181 25.41 4.45 5.01
C GLN A 181 24.92 5.79 5.61
N VAL A 182 23.96 5.75 6.54
CA VAL A 182 23.45 6.95 7.21
C VAL A 182 24.53 7.57 8.10
N ARG A 183 25.27 6.75 8.86
CA ARG A 183 26.38 7.23 9.71
C ARG A 183 27.44 7.95 8.89
N GLN A 184 27.79 7.42 7.71
CA GLN A 184 28.79 8.05 6.83
C GLN A 184 28.34 9.45 6.37
N VAL A 185 27.06 9.62 6.01
CA VAL A 185 26.49 10.91 5.61
C VAL A 185 26.42 11.91 6.77
N VAL A 186 26.12 11.45 7.98
CA VAL A 186 26.00 12.34 9.15
C VAL A 186 27.38 12.76 9.69
N THR A 187 28.39 11.88 9.62
CA THR A 187 29.72 12.11 10.21
C THR A 187 30.74 12.69 9.23
N GLY A 188 30.56 12.49 7.92
CA GLY A 188 31.35 13.13 6.88
C GLY A 188 30.56 14.27 6.22
N GLY A 189 31.17 15.46 6.08
CA GLY A 189 30.63 16.58 5.30
C GLY A 189 30.60 16.31 3.79
N GLY A 190 30.12 15.14 3.38
CA GLY A 190 30.04 14.72 1.99
C GLY A 190 28.88 15.40 1.28
N THR A 191 29.19 16.03 0.16
CA THR A 191 28.27 16.61 -0.83
C THR A 191 27.48 15.53 -1.58
N GLY A 192 26.82 14.62 -0.85
CA GLY A 192 25.78 13.74 -1.38
C GLY A 192 24.44 14.40 -1.15
N SER A 193 23.74 14.76 -2.24
CA SER A 193 22.37 15.27 -2.14
C SER A 193 21.47 14.22 -1.50
N CYS A 194 21.23 14.34 -0.20
CA CYS A 194 20.19 13.60 0.51
C CYS A 194 19.42 14.56 1.40
N SER A 195 18.80 15.56 0.78
CA SER A 195 17.95 16.54 1.46
C SER A 195 16.54 15.98 1.69
N MET A 196 16.37 14.91 2.49
CA MET A 196 15.07 14.63 3.13
C MET A 196 15.08 13.60 4.29
N LEU A 197 16.19 13.37 5.00
CA LEU A 197 16.27 12.22 5.93
C LEU A 197 15.88 12.48 7.39
N ALA A 198 15.63 13.70 7.86
CA ALA A 198 15.56 13.92 9.32
C ALA A 198 14.20 13.61 10.02
N ARG A 199 13.16 13.12 9.33
CA ARG A 199 11.89 12.81 10.04
C ARG A 199 11.02 11.66 9.49
N TRP A 200 11.38 11.08 8.35
CA TRP A 200 10.59 10.01 7.70
C TRP A 200 11.21 8.61 7.80
N MET A 201 12.42 8.46 8.35
CA MET A 201 13.17 7.20 8.33
C MET A 201 12.65 6.08 9.23
N SER A 202 11.81 6.35 10.24
CA SER A 202 11.19 5.27 11.03
C SER A 202 10.12 4.47 10.28
N ILE A 203 9.80 4.84 9.04
CA ILE A 203 8.76 4.20 8.22
C ILE A 203 9.35 3.33 7.08
N LEU A 204 10.65 3.44 6.78
CA LEU A 204 11.23 2.85 5.56
C LEU A 204 12.39 1.85 5.75
N VAL A 205 12.93 1.70 6.96
CA VAL A 205 13.85 0.58 7.26
C VAL A 205 13.04 -0.67 7.59
#